data_AF-A0A6P7FEC6-F1
#
_entry.id   AF-A0A6P7FEC6-F1
#
_cell.length_a   1.000
_cell.length_b   1.000
_cell.length_c   1.000
_cell.angle_alpha   90.00
_cell.angle_beta   90.00
_cell.angle_gamma   90.00
#
_symmetry.space_group_name_H-M   'P 1'
#
loop_
_entity.id
_entity.type
_entity.pdbx_description
1 polymer ?
#
loop_
_entity_poly.entity_id
_entity_poly.type
_entity_poly.pdbx_seq_one_letter_code
_entity_poly.pdbx_strand_id
1 'polypeptide(L)'
;MKVTFVLLVFISCVNMIYSRPNIFKFKDAKRIHAECQANPESHVNEYLEQLQELEPIVVPNMARHTLCTSIKAGLQYENGDIAVERLRSDLEEVSNDEAKIKEIVDTCGVRAPGSPEDAAMAFGKCLCSHWSQHALCVCST
;
A
#
# COMPACT_ATOMS: atom_id res chain seq x y z
N MET A 1 -19.55 16.61 -37.70
CA MET A 1 -19.86 15.50 -36.76
C MET A 1 -18.64 14.66 -36.38
N LYS A 2 -17.78 14.21 -37.30
CA LYS A 2 -16.62 13.36 -36.97
C LYS A 2 -15.54 14.04 -36.09
N VAL A 3 -15.21 15.30 -36.35
CA VAL A 3 -14.16 16.05 -35.62
C VAL A 3 -14.58 16.35 -34.17
N THR A 4 -15.84 16.71 -33.95
CA THR A 4 -16.40 16.98 -32.62
C THR A 4 -16.38 15.74 -31.73
N PHE A 5 -16.63 14.56 -32.32
CA PHE A 5 -16.60 13.28 -31.59
C PHE A 5 -15.18 12.89 -31.17
N VAL A 6 -14.18 13.14 -32.02
CA VAL A 6 -12.76 12.89 -31.69
C VAL A 6 -12.29 13.79 -30.55
N LEU A 7 -12.65 15.08 -30.57
CA LEU A 7 -12.28 16.02 -29.50
C LEU A 7 -12.90 15.65 -28.14
N LEU A 8 -14.16 15.18 -28.12
CA LEU A 8 -14.82 14.73 -26.88
C LEU A 8 -14.19 13.47 -26.29
N VAL A 9 -13.79 12.51 -27.14
CA VAL A 9 -13.08 11.30 -26.70
C VAL A 9 -11.69 11.64 -26.15
N PHE A 10 -10.96 12.56 -26.78
CA PHE A 10 -9.67 13.01 -26.27
C PHE A 10 -9.81 13.71 -24.91
N ILE A 11 -10.81 14.58 -24.73
CA ILE A 11 -11.05 15.28 -23.46
C ILE A 11 -11.46 14.29 -22.35
N SER A 12 -12.25 13.25 -22.63
CA SER A 12 -12.60 12.24 -21.61
C SER A 12 -11.40 11.38 -21.23
N CYS A 13 -10.57 10.97 -22.21
CA CYS A 13 -9.35 10.20 -21.94
C CYS A 13 -8.33 10.99 -21.11
N VAL A 14 -8.22 12.29 -21.34
CA VAL A 14 -7.28 13.16 -20.61
C VAL A 14 -7.72 13.35 -19.15
N ASN A 15 -9.02 13.52 -18.87
CA ASN A 15 -9.52 13.58 -17.49
C ASN A 15 -9.28 12.27 -16.72
N MET A 16 -9.40 11.11 -17.37
CA MET A 16 -9.14 9.80 -16.74
C MET A 16 -7.67 9.59 -16.36
N ILE A 17 -6.74 10.31 -17.00
CA ILE A 17 -5.30 10.28 -16.67
C ILE A 17 -5.00 11.19 -15.48
N TYR A 18 -5.71 12.32 -15.32
CA TYR A 18 -5.46 13.30 -14.25
C TYR A 18 -6.19 13.00 -12.94
N SER A 19 -7.25 12.19 -12.96
CA SER A 19 -7.97 11.75 -11.76
C SER A 19 -7.40 10.45 -11.19
N ARG A 20 -6.07 10.31 -11.10
CA ARG A 20 -5.48 9.26 -10.24
C ARG A 20 -5.40 9.83 -8.83
N PRO A 21 -6.28 9.43 -7.90
CA PRO A 21 -6.12 9.83 -6.52
C PRO A 21 -4.73 9.41 -6.04
N ASN A 22 -4.07 10.27 -5.26
CA ASN A 22 -2.88 9.88 -4.51
C ASN A 22 -3.40 9.09 -3.31
N ILE A 23 -3.47 7.77 -3.47
CA ILE A 23 -4.40 6.93 -2.70
C ILE A 23 -3.90 6.57 -1.29
N PHE A 24 -2.88 7.25 -0.76
CA PHE A 24 -2.50 7.14 0.65
C PHE A 24 -2.03 8.50 1.12
N LYS A 25 -2.51 8.99 2.27
CA LYS A 25 -1.96 10.21 2.86
C LYS A 25 -0.52 9.97 3.31
N PHE A 26 0.43 10.10 2.38
CA PHE A 26 1.88 10.05 2.58
C PHE A 26 2.41 11.14 3.53
N LYS A 27 1.55 12.04 4.03
CA LYS A 27 1.97 13.08 4.98
C LYS A 27 2.69 12.47 6.20
N ASP A 28 2.22 11.31 6.65
CA ASP A 28 2.82 10.60 7.78
C ASP A 28 3.76 9.46 7.37
N ALA A 29 3.75 9.00 6.12
CA ALA A 29 4.56 7.85 5.70
C ALA A 29 6.06 8.05 5.96
N LYS A 30 6.60 9.24 5.65
CA LYS A 30 8.02 9.56 5.93
C LYS A 30 8.33 9.57 7.42
N ARG A 31 7.40 10.08 8.24
CA ARG A 31 7.54 10.12 9.70
C ARG A 31 7.48 8.70 10.28
N ILE A 32 6.47 7.93 9.89
CA ILE A 32 6.27 6.54 10.31
C ILE A 32 7.48 5.68 9.92
N HIS A 33 7.96 5.81 8.69
CA HIS A 33 9.17 5.15 8.20
C HIS A 33 10.38 5.51 9.06
N ALA A 34 10.62 6.80 9.31
CA ALA A 34 11.72 7.25 10.16
C ALA A 34 11.62 6.71 11.61
N GLU A 35 10.41 6.65 12.17
CA GLU A 35 10.18 6.06 13.50
C GLU A 35 10.49 4.55 13.51
N CYS A 36 10.11 3.81 12.46
CA CYS A 36 10.41 2.39 12.35
C CYS A 36 11.90 2.13 12.03
N GLN A 37 12.57 3.03 11.31
CA GLN A 37 14.01 2.97 11.09
C GLN A 37 14.82 3.26 12.35
N ALA A 38 14.28 4.03 13.30
CA ALA A 38 14.93 4.35 14.56
C ALA A 38 14.95 3.17 15.55
N ASN A 39 14.07 2.17 15.37
CA ASN A 39 14.07 0.96 16.18
C ASN A 39 14.98 -0.12 15.52
N PRO A 40 16.05 -0.60 16.20
CA PRO A 40 16.94 -1.62 15.67
C PRO A 40 16.26 -2.92 15.22
N GLU A 41 15.12 -3.29 15.81
CA GLU A 41 14.41 -4.54 15.50
C GLU A 41 13.62 -4.45 14.18
N SER A 42 13.21 -3.23 13.81
CA SER A 42 12.51 -2.93 12.54
C SER A 42 13.37 -2.14 11.57
N HIS A 43 14.65 -1.91 11.86
CA HIS A 43 15.56 -1.21 10.96
C HIS A 43 15.82 -2.07 9.71
N VAL A 44 15.63 -1.47 8.53
CA VAL A 44 15.88 -2.10 7.23
C VAL A 44 16.92 -1.31 6.46
N ASN A 45 17.82 -2.04 5.79
CA ASN A 45 18.83 -1.42 4.96
C ASN A 45 18.20 -0.91 3.65
N GLU A 46 18.01 0.40 3.57
CA GLU A 46 17.37 1.10 2.43
C GLU A 46 18.15 0.95 1.12
N TYR A 47 19.44 0.59 1.17
CA TYR A 47 20.26 0.38 -0.03
C TYR A 47 19.94 -0.93 -0.76
N LEU A 48 19.17 -1.85 -0.16
CA LEU A 48 18.75 -3.09 -0.83
C LEU A 48 17.67 -2.85 -1.90
N GLU A 49 16.87 -1.79 -1.76
CA GLU A 49 15.85 -1.41 -2.75
C GLU A 49 16.46 -0.96 -4.10
N GLN A 50 17.76 -0.62 -4.11
CA GLN A 50 18.50 -0.21 -5.31
C GLN A 50 19.11 -1.39 -6.07
N LEU A 51 19.09 -2.60 -5.50
CA LEU A 51 19.63 -3.82 -6.10
C LEU A 51 18.50 -4.56 -6.84
N GLN A 52 18.01 -3.99 -7.94
CA GLN A 52 17.03 -4.63 -8.84
C GLN A 52 17.63 -5.76 -9.70
N GLU A 53 18.82 -6.29 -9.37
CA GLU A 53 19.48 -7.30 -10.19
C GLU A 53 19.15 -8.73 -9.72
N LEU A 54 18.18 -9.32 -10.43
CA LEU A 54 18.05 -10.73 -10.83
C LEU A 54 17.82 -11.82 -9.77
N GLU A 55 17.90 -11.56 -8.46
CA GLU A 55 17.49 -12.53 -7.43
C GLU A 55 16.59 -11.93 -6.35
N PRO A 56 15.66 -12.71 -5.75
CA PRO A 56 14.84 -12.26 -4.63
C PRO A 56 15.74 -11.93 -3.44
N ILE A 57 15.96 -10.64 -3.20
CA ILE A 57 16.76 -10.17 -2.07
C ILE A 57 15.93 -10.30 -0.81
N VAL A 58 16.34 -11.20 0.08
CA VAL A 58 15.80 -11.24 1.44
C VAL A 58 16.31 -10.00 2.17
N VAL A 59 15.44 -9.00 2.35
CA VAL A 59 15.74 -7.83 3.17
C VAL A 59 15.59 -8.21 4.64
N PRO A 60 16.67 -8.24 5.43
CA PRO A 60 16.58 -8.55 6.86
C PRO A 60 15.64 -7.56 7.56
N ASN A 61 14.85 -8.06 8.51
CA ASN A 61 13.85 -7.30 9.27
C ASN A 61 12.71 -6.67 8.47
N MET A 62 12.57 -6.96 7.16
CA MET A 62 11.48 -6.39 6.35
C MET A 62 10.11 -6.65 6.97
N ALA A 63 9.83 -7.89 7.38
CA ALA A 63 8.55 -8.24 7.99
C ALA A 63 8.25 -7.47 9.29
N ARG A 64 9.27 -7.19 10.10
CA ARG A 64 9.16 -6.35 11.30
C ARG A 64 8.96 -4.87 10.96
N HIS A 65 9.62 -4.38 9.92
CA HIS A 65 9.44 -3.03 9.42
C HIS A 65 8.03 -2.81 8.85
N THR A 66 7.54 -3.75 8.05
CA THR A 66 6.17 -3.75 7.52
C THR A 66 5.14 -3.75 8.64
N LEU A 67 5.33 -4.57 9.68
CA LEU A 67 4.44 -4.57 10.85
C LEU A 67 4.51 -3.24 11.62
N CYS A 68 5.70 -2.69 11.84
CA CYS A 68 5.85 -1.40 12.53
C CYS A 68 5.12 -0.28 11.78
N THR A 69 5.28 -0.22 10.46
CA THR A 69 4.67 0.81 9.62
C THR A 69 3.16 0.64 9.54
N SER A 70 2.64 -0.58 9.42
CA SER A 70 1.20 -0.87 9.38
C SER A 70 0.50 -0.52 10.70
N ILE A 71 1.13 -0.83 11.84
CA ILE A 71 0.63 -0.48 13.18
C ILE A 71 0.59 1.05 13.35
N LYS A 72 1.68 1.75 13.03
CA LYS A 72 1.74 3.21 13.17
C LYS A 72 0.83 3.96 12.20
N ALA A 73 0.51 3.37 11.06
CA ALA A 73 -0.53 3.88 10.15
C ALA A 73 -1.95 3.67 10.71
N GLY A 74 -2.11 2.74 11.66
CA GLY A 74 -3.39 2.34 12.25
C GLY A 74 -4.15 1.30 11.43
N LEU A 75 -3.47 0.61 10.51
CA LEU A 75 -4.07 -0.39 9.61
C LEU A 75 -4.00 -1.81 10.16
N GLN A 76 -3.09 -2.07 11.11
CA GLN A 76 -2.93 -3.34 11.79
C GLN A 76 -2.76 -3.15 13.29
N TYR A 77 -3.09 -4.17 14.05
CA TYR A 77 -2.82 -4.27 15.48
C TYR A 77 -1.53 -5.10 15.74
N GLU A 78 -1.01 -5.05 16.97
CA GLU A 78 0.23 -5.75 17.36
C GLU A 78 0.16 -7.28 17.15
N ASN A 79 -1.03 -7.87 17.15
CA ASN A 79 -1.26 -9.29 16.91
C ASN A 79 -1.37 -9.66 15.41
N GLY A 80 -1.28 -8.68 14.51
CA GLY A 80 -1.42 -8.83 13.06
C GLY A 80 -2.87 -8.79 12.55
N ASP A 81 -3.86 -8.55 13.42
CA ASP A 81 -5.24 -8.31 12.97
C ASP A 81 -5.32 -7.02 12.17
N ILE A 82 -6.15 -7.00 11.12
CA ILE A 82 -6.37 -5.82 10.29
C ILE A 82 -7.41 -4.93 10.96
N ALA A 83 -7.14 -3.63 11.04
CA ALA A 83 -8.11 -2.63 11.44
C ALA A 83 -9.08 -2.35 10.26
N VAL A 84 -10.00 -3.28 10.01
CA VAL A 84 -10.87 -3.30 8.81
C VAL A 84 -11.63 -1.99 8.57
N GLU A 85 -12.23 -1.42 9.62
CA GLU A 85 -12.96 -0.15 9.50
C GLU A 85 -12.03 1.01 9.16
N ARG A 86 -10.79 1.00 9.68
CA ARG A 86 -9.79 2.02 9.34
C ARG A 86 -9.31 1.85 7.91
N LEU A 87 -9.05 0.62 7.48
CA LEU A 87 -8.73 0.31 6.08
C LEU A 87 -9.82 0.83 5.15
N ARG A 88 -11.09 0.55 5.44
CA ARG A 88 -12.21 1.07 4.65
C ARG A 88 -12.23 2.60 4.61
N SER A 89 -12.17 3.25 5.78
CA SER A 89 -12.16 4.71 5.86
C SER A 89 -11.01 5.33 5.05
N ASP A 90 -9.80 4.77 5.14
CA ASP A 90 -8.64 5.27 4.40
C ASP A 90 -8.80 5.08 2.88
N LEU A 91 -9.52 4.04 2.43
CA LEU A 91 -9.86 3.80 1.02
C LEU A 91 -10.98 4.70 0.49
N GLU A 92 -11.98 5.02 1.32
CA GLU A 92 -13.08 5.95 0.99
C GLU A 92 -12.59 7.40 0.86
N GLU A 93 -11.54 7.80 1.60
CA GLU A 93 -10.96 9.14 1.48
C GLU A 93 -10.34 9.41 0.10
N VAL A 94 -10.07 8.36 -0.66
CA VAL A 94 -9.17 8.38 -1.80
C VAL A 94 -9.76 7.70 -3.04
N SER A 95 -10.88 7.01 -2.90
CA SER A 95 -11.62 6.43 -4.01
C SER A 95 -13.11 6.64 -3.77
N ASN A 96 -13.86 6.88 -4.84
CA ASN A 96 -15.32 6.85 -4.80
C ASN A 96 -15.88 5.54 -5.42
N ASP A 97 -14.99 4.61 -5.79
CA ASP A 97 -15.37 3.31 -6.34
C ASP A 97 -15.68 2.33 -5.20
N GLU A 98 -16.93 2.35 -4.75
CA GLU A 98 -17.46 1.49 -3.69
C GLU A 98 -17.24 -0.01 -3.96
N ALA A 99 -17.32 -0.43 -5.23
CA ALA A 99 -17.09 -1.83 -5.58
C ALA A 99 -15.63 -2.20 -5.36
N LYS A 100 -14.70 -1.31 -5.73
CA LYS A 100 -13.27 -1.53 -5.50
C LYS A 100 -12.89 -1.46 -4.03
N ILE A 101 -13.47 -0.54 -3.27
CA ILE A 101 -13.27 -0.43 -1.82
C ILE A 101 -13.73 -1.73 -1.16
N LYS A 102 -14.94 -2.19 -1.48
CA LYS A 102 -15.48 -3.44 -0.95
C LYS A 102 -14.59 -4.63 -1.31
N GLU A 103 -14.14 -4.72 -2.56
CA GLU A 103 -13.22 -5.77 -3.01
C GLU A 103 -11.95 -5.81 -2.15
N ILE A 104 -11.26 -4.67 -1.98
CA ILE A 104 -10.01 -4.58 -1.21
C ILE A 104 -10.25 -4.90 0.27
N VAL A 105 -11.35 -4.41 0.85
CA VAL A 105 -11.68 -4.68 2.25
C VAL A 105 -11.97 -6.17 2.46
N ASP A 106 -12.71 -6.80 1.56
CA ASP A 106 -13.04 -8.22 1.66
C ASP A 106 -11.82 -9.11 1.45
N THR A 107 -10.90 -8.74 0.56
CA THR A 107 -9.72 -9.55 0.24
C THR A 107 -8.54 -9.30 1.18
N CYS A 108 -8.25 -8.04 1.49
CA CYS A 108 -7.09 -7.64 2.28
C CYS A 108 -7.42 -7.36 3.74
N GLY A 109 -8.70 -7.25 4.12
CA GLY A 109 -9.14 -7.07 5.50
C GLY A 109 -9.08 -8.34 6.37
N VAL A 110 -8.63 -9.46 5.80
CA VAL A 110 -8.53 -10.75 6.49
C VAL A 110 -7.10 -10.99 6.96
N ARG A 111 -6.92 -11.26 8.25
CA ARG A 111 -5.61 -11.63 8.81
C ARG A 111 -5.15 -12.97 8.22
N ALA A 112 -3.96 -12.96 7.60
CA ALA A 112 -3.29 -14.19 7.19
C ALA A 112 -2.81 -15.00 8.42
N PRO A 113 -2.77 -16.35 8.36
CA PRO A 113 -2.24 -17.17 9.44
C PRO A 113 -0.73 -16.96 9.63
N GLY A 114 -0.20 -17.35 10.78
CA GLY A 114 1.23 -17.18 11.12
C GLY A 114 1.47 -16.09 12.16
N SER A 115 2.71 -15.58 12.17
CA SER A 115 3.13 -14.49 13.05
C SER A 115 2.46 -13.16 12.67
N PRO A 116 2.43 -12.17 13.58
CA PRO A 116 2.03 -10.80 13.23
C PRO A 116 2.81 -10.23 12.05
N GLU A 117 4.10 -10.53 11.95
CA GLU A 117 4.98 -10.14 10.86
C GLU A 117 4.58 -10.78 9.52
N ASP A 118 4.23 -12.08 9.53
CA ASP A 118 3.71 -12.76 8.34
C ASP A 118 2.39 -12.14 7.87
N ALA A 119 1.51 -11.79 8.81
CA ALA A 119 0.26 -11.11 8.53
C ALA A 119 0.49 -9.70 7.95
N ALA A 120 1.48 -8.96 8.44
CA ALA A 120 1.89 -7.66 7.90
C ALA A 120 2.39 -7.75 6.46
N MET A 121 3.29 -8.70 6.17
CA MET A 121 3.79 -8.94 4.82
C MET A 121 2.67 -9.33 3.85
N ALA A 122 1.80 -10.25 4.26
CA ALA A 122 0.67 -10.68 3.45
C ALA A 122 -0.30 -9.53 3.15
N PHE A 123 -0.59 -8.69 4.15
CA PHE A 123 -1.43 -7.51 4.01
C PHE A 123 -0.83 -6.49 3.04
N GLY A 124 0.45 -6.13 3.21
CA GLY A 124 1.16 -5.22 2.30
C GLY A 124 1.16 -5.72 0.86
N LYS A 125 1.44 -7.01 0.64
CA LYS A 125 1.38 -7.65 -0.67
C LYS A 125 -0.03 -7.63 -1.27
N CYS A 126 -1.06 -7.86 -0.46
CA CYS A 126 -2.45 -7.81 -0.90
C CYS A 126 -2.81 -6.41 -1.42
N LEU A 127 -2.52 -5.36 -0.66
CA LEU A 127 -2.75 -3.97 -1.08
C LEU A 127 -2.03 -3.65 -2.39
N CYS A 128 -0.78 -4.10 -2.54
CA CYS A 128 0.02 -3.90 -3.75
C CYS A 128 -0.52 -4.64 -4.98
N SER A 129 -1.16 -5.79 -4.80
CA SER A 129 -1.80 -6.50 -5.90
C SER A 129 -2.97 -5.72 -6.53
N HIS A 130 -3.60 -4.84 -5.74
CA HIS A 130 -4.67 -4.00 -6.25
C HIS A 130 -4.14 -2.72 -6.91
N TRP A 131 -2.98 -2.19 -6.49
CA TRP A 131 -2.47 -0.89 -6.94
C TRP A 131 -1.05 -0.97 -7.50
N SER A 132 -0.94 -0.94 -8.83
CA SER A 132 0.32 -1.15 -9.55
C SER A 132 1.27 0.07 -9.61
N GLN A 133 1.09 1.10 -8.78
CA GLN A 133 1.79 2.39 -8.95
C GLN A 133 2.36 3.06 -7.69
N HIS A 134 2.39 2.41 -6.52
CA HIS A 134 2.79 3.09 -5.27
C HIS A 134 4.11 2.61 -4.66
N ALA A 135 4.83 3.56 -4.06
CA ALA A 135 6.12 3.38 -3.39
C ALA A 135 6.10 2.43 -2.17
N LEU A 136 4.93 2.18 -1.56
CA LEU A 136 4.79 1.17 -0.49
C LEU A 136 4.97 -0.27 -1.00
N CYS A 137 4.90 -0.49 -2.32
CA CYS A 137 5.07 -1.80 -2.93
C CYS A 137 6.52 -2.18 -3.21
N VAL A 138 7.46 -1.27 -2.98
CA VAL A 138 8.90 -1.56 -3.08
C VAL A 138 9.33 -2.45 -1.90
N CYS A 139 8.66 -2.36 -0.76
CA CYS A 139 9.04 -3.08 0.46
C CYS A 139 8.36 -4.46 0.63
N SER A 140 7.52 -4.91 -0.30
CA SER A 140 6.78 -6.20 -0.19
C SER A 140 7.19 -7.26 -1.23
N THR A 141 8.15 -6.93 -2.10
CA THR A 141 8.81 -7.83 -3.05
C THR A 141 10.15 -8.32 -2.51
#